data_AF-A0A0B1TN23-F1
#
_entry.id   AF-A0A0B1TN23-F1
#
_cell.length_a   1.000
_cell.length_b   1.000
_cell.length_c   1.000
_cell.angle_alpha   90.00
_cell.angle_beta   90.00
_cell.angle_gamma   90.00
#
_symmetry.space_group_name_H-M   'P 1'
#
loop_
_entity.id
_entity.type
_entity.pdbx_description
1 polymer ?
#
loop_
_entity_poly.entity_id
_entity_poly.type
_entity_poly.pdbx_seq_one_letter_code
_entity_poly.pdbx_strand_id
1 'polypeptide(L)'
;MLPVTHRKKATQEDVDAVVQWALKEDTATAITESSIILLLFLAFLRISEAANIRKSHLEDNGGGTSGVKIPKTKTDQRGKGSIVAFNVKGVESILWNKFIDITTQRNKNQLIFANPADRKPKTDELRKRINAGLKNAGLSHKGLTSHSFRGGAATTALRRGVSQEDIKRVGRWKSTSVMLSYIEPTAM
;
A
#
# COMPACT_ATOMS: atom_id res chain seq x y z
N MET A 1 31.75 -0.52 10.97
CA MET A 1 30.47 -0.63 10.22
C MET A 1 29.47 0.30 10.86
N LEU A 2 28.90 1.24 10.11
CA LEU A 2 27.76 2.03 10.61
C LEU A 2 26.56 1.08 10.78
N PRO A 3 25.81 1.15 11.89
CA PRO A 3 24.62 0.34 12.06
C PRO A 3 23.66 0.62 10.91
N VAL A 4 23.08 -0.44 10.34
CA VAL A 4 22.03 -0.30 9.32
C VAL A 4 20.85 0.39 9.99
N THR A 5 20.65 1.68 9.69
CA THR A 5 19.48 2.41 10.20
C THR A 5 18.24 1.85 9.53
N HIS A 6 17.55 0.94 10.22
CA HIS A 6 16.27 0.42 9.75
C HIS A 6 15.27 1.57 9.69
N ARG A 7 14.72 1.82 8.50
CA ARG A 7 13.61 2.79 8.35
C ARG A 7 12.43 2.32 9.20
N LYS A 8 11.83 3.24 9.96
CA LYS A 8 10.63 3.00 10.78
C LYS A 8 9.56 2.25 10.01
N LYS A 9 8.95 1.24 10.63
CA LYS A 9 7.86 0.44 10.05
C LYS A 9 6.52 0.98 10.51
N ALA A 10 5.56 1.02 9.59
CA ALA A 10 4.18 1.28 9.96
C ALA A 10 3.61 0.00 10.60
N THR A 11 2.78 0.15 11.62
CA THR A 11 2.03 -0.96 12.21
C THR A 11 0.62 -1.05 11.64
N GLN A 12 -0.13 -2.09 12.02
CA GLN A 12 -1.56 -2.17 11.67
C GLN A 12 -2.33 -1.00 12.30
N GLU A 13 -2.00 -0.63 13.53
CA GLU A 13 -2.62 0.49 14.25
C GLU A 13 -2.38 1.84 13.55
N ASP A 14 -1.23 2.02 12.89
CA ASP A 14 -0.97 3.20 12.06
C ASP A 14 -1.91 3.27 10.85
N VAL A 15 -2.15 2.13 10.21
CA VAL A 15 -3.08 2.02 9.08
C VAL A 15 -4.50 2.27 9.56
N ASP A 16 -4.91 1.64 10.66
CA ASP A 16 -6.24 1.80 11.26
C ASP A 16 -6.49 3.26 11.64
N ALA A 17 -5.51 3.96 12.22
CA ALA A 17 -5.64 5.38 12.57
C ALA A 17 -5.89 6.27 11.34
N VAL A 18 -5.19 6.02 10.23
CA VAL A 18 -5.40 6.74 8.96
C VAL A 18 -6.79 6.42 8.38
N VAL A 19 -7.20 5.15 8.42
CA VAL A 19 -8.50 4.69 7.95
C VAL A 19 -9.63 5.36 8.74
N GLN A 20 -9.54 5.33 10.08
CA GLN A 20 -10.54 5.93 10.98
C GLN A 20 -10.65 7.44 10.76
N TRP A 21 -9.51 8.14 10.63
CA TRP A 21 -9.52 9.56 10.30
C TRP A 21 -10.24 9.84 8.98
N ALA A 22 -9.93 9.07 7.93
CA ALA A 22 -10.52 9.29 6.61
C ALA A 22 -12.04 9.03 6.58
N LEU A 23 -12.51 8.03 7.33
CA LEU A 23 -13.94 7.76 7.46
C LEU A 23 -14.67 8.80 8.30
N LYS A 24 -14.00 9.41 9.27
CA LYS A 24 -14.55 10.55 10.02
C LYS A 24 -14.65 11.81 9.16
N GLU A 25 -13.63 12.07 8.35
CA GLU A 25 -13.60 13.22 7.43
C GLU A 25 -14.58 13.04 6.27
N ASP A 26 -14.75 11.81 5.78
CA ASP A 26 -15.66 11.37 4.73
C ASP A 26 -15.64 12.18 3.42
N THR A 27 -14.48 12.75 3.07
CA THR A 27 -14.27 13.42 1.78
C THR A 27 -13.62 12.50 0.77
N ALA A 28 -13.92 12.68 -0.52
CA ALA A 28 -13.30 11.92 -1.60
C ALA A 28 -11.76 12.00 -1.57
N THR A 29 -11.21 13.16 -1.19
CA THR A 29 -9.76 13.35 -1.02
C THR A 29 -9.23 12.49 0.13
N ALA A 30 -9.81 12.58 1.33
CA ALA A 30 -9.35 11.81 2.49
C ALA A 30 -9.43 10.30 2.25
N ILE A 31 -10.53 9.83 1.64
CA ILE A 31 -10.74 8.42 1.27
C ILE A 31 -9.67 7.98 0.28
N THR A 32 -9.43 8.76 -0.78
CA THR A 32 -8.46 8.42 -1.83
C THR A 32 -7.03 8.40 -1.30
N GLU A 33 -6.63 9.40 -0.51
CA GLU A 33 -5.27 9.49 0.05
C GLU A 33 -4.98 8.36 1.03
N SER A 34 -5.95 8.02 1.88
CA SER A 34 -5.85 6.92 2.83
C SER A 34 -5.84 5.57 2.13
N SER A 35 -6.54 5.44 1.01
CA SER A 35 -6.51 4.24 0.18
C SER A 35 -5.14 4.00 -0.50
N ILE A 36 -4.34 5.06 -0.75
CA ILE A 36 -2.94 4.88 -1.17
C ILE A 36 -2.17 4.17 -0.06
N ILE A 37 -2.30 4.64 1.19
CA ILE A 37 -1.63 4.08 2.37
C ILE A 37 -2.06 2.63 2.60
N LEU A 38 -3.37 2.37 2.57
CA LEU A 38 -3.94 1.04 2.72
C LEU A 38 -3.38 0.06 1.68
N LEU A 39 -3.34 0.45 0.40
CA LEU A 39 -2.78 -0.41 -0.66
C LEU A 39 -1.26 -0.61 -0.57
N LEU A 40 -0.50 0.38 -0.10
CA LEU A 40 0.93 0.21 0.16
C LEU A 40 1.17 -0.86 1.23
N PHE A 41 0.28 -0.97 2.21
CA PHE A 41 0.33 -1.97 3.26
C PHE A 41 -0.20 -3.34 2.79
N LEU A 42 -1.49 -3.43 2.43
CA LEU A 42 -2.15 -4.70 2.10
C LEU A 42 -1.55 -5.41 0.88
N ALA A 43 -1.22 -4.67 -0.19
CA ALA A 43 -0.67 -5.25 -1.42
C ALA A 43 0.87 -5.15 -1.52
N PHE A 44 1.51 -4.75 -0.41
CA PHE A 44 2.96 -4.58 -0.30
C PHE A 44 3.49 -3.66 -1.39
N LEU A 45 2.77 -2.64 -1.86
CA LEU A 45 3.13 -1.89 -3.06
C LEU A 45 4.36 -0.98 -2.84
N ARG A 46 5.17 -0.79 -3.90
CA ARG A 46 6.08 0.37 -4.00
C ARG A 46 5.24 1.57 -4.39
N ILE A 47 5.65 2.77 -4.00
CA ILE A 47 4.96 3.99 -4.43
C ILE A 47 4.92 4.16 -5.96
N SER A 48 5.95 3.71 -6.67
CA SER A 48 5.96 3.69 -8.13
C SER A 48 4.99 2.66 -8.69
N GLU A 49 4.72 1.55 -8.02
CA GLU A 49 3.70 0.57 -8.42
C GLU A 49 2.31 1.20 -8.23
N ALA A 50 2.04 1.80 -7.06
CA ALA A 50 0.80 2.51 -6.77
C ALA A 50 0.47 3.58 -7.84
N ALA A 51 1.48 4.35 -8.27
CA ALA A 51 1.33 5.37 -9.33
C ALA A 51 0.91 4.82 -10.71
N ASN A 52 0.98 3.50 -10.93
CA ASN A 52 0.65 2.86 -12.21
C ASN A 52 -0.59 1.95 -12.14
N ILE A 53 -1.29 1.88 -11.00
CA ILE A 53 -2.50 1.06 -10.89
C ILE A 53 -3.64 1.73 -11.66
N ARG A 54 -4.29 0.97 -12.54
CA ARG A 54 -5.45 1.36 -13.33
C ARG A 54 -6.71 0.71 -12.78
N LYS A 55 -7.89 1.19 -13.14
CA LYS A 55 -9.16 0.60 -12.72
C LYS A 55 -9.25 -0.89 -13.10
N SER A 56 -8.79 -1.26 -14.29
CA SER A 56 -8.73 -2.65 -14.76
C SER A 56 -7.77 -3.56 -13.99
N HIS A 57 -6.94 -3.01 -13.11
CA HIS A 57 -6.03 -3.78 -12.28
C HIS A 57 -6.62 -4.12 -10.90
N LEU A 58 -7.77 -3.52 -10.54
CA LEU A 58 -8.49 -3.89 -9.32
C LEU A 58 -9.38 -5.10 -9.63
N GLU A 59 -9.21 -6.15 -8.84
CA GLU A 59 -10.00 -7.39 -8.94
C GLU A 59 -10.84 -7.51 -7.67
N ASP A 60 -12.13 -7.82 -7.83
CA ASP A 60 -12.97 -8.26 -6.75
C ASP A 60 -13.17 -9.77 -6.90
N ASN A 61 -12.68 -10.53 -5.92
CA ASN A 61 -12.77 -11.99 -5.92
C ASN A 61 -13.98 -12.48 -5.11
N GLY A 62 -14.83 -11.58 -4.61
CA GLY A 62 -15.94 -11.90 -3.73
C GLY A 62 -15.50 -12.24 -2.31
N GLY A 63 -16.46 -12.30 -1.39
CA GLY A 63 -16.23 -12.75 0.00
C GLY A 63 -15.28 -11.86 0.83
N GLY A 64 -15.08 -10.59 0.45
CA GLY A 64 -14.16 -9.67 1.13
C GLY A 64 -12.68 -9.80 0.71
N THR A 65 -12.40 -10.62 -0.31
CA THR A 65 -11.06 -10.73 -0.91
C THR A 65 -10.98 -9.83 -2.13
N SER A 66 -10.08 -8.85 -2.09
CA SER A 66 -9.74 -8.01 -3.23
C SER A 66 -8.36 -8.35 -3.77
N GLY A 67 -8.12 -8.02 -5.03
CA GLY A 67 -6.84 -8.22 -5.69
C GLY A 67 -6.35 -6.94 -6.36
N VAL A 68 -5.04 -6.76 -6.39
CA VAL A 68 -4.40 -5.76 -7.25
C VAL A 68 -3.43 -6.46 -8.18
N LYS A 69 -3.69 -6.36 -9.48
CA LYS A 69 -2.75 -6.72 -10.53
C LYS A 69 -1.71 -5.63 -10.69
N ILE A 70 -0.45 -6.00 -10.48
CA ILE A 70 0.68 -5.09 -10.58
C ILE A 70 1.25 -5.25 -12.00
N PRO A 71 1.05 -4.25 -12.88
CA PRO A 71 1.59 -4.29 -14.22
C PRO A 71 3.12 -4.26 -14.18
N LYS A 72 3.75 -4.83 -15.21
CA LYS A 72 5.20 -4.97 -15.42
C LYS A 72 6.02 -3.83 -14.78
N THR A 73 6.90 -4.17 -13.85
CA THR A 73 7.91 -3.24 -13.31
C THR A 73 9.30 -3.58 -13.82
N LYS A 74 10.24 -2.63 -13.76
CA LYS A 74 11.64 -2.75 -14.22
C LYS A 74 12.40 -3.98 -13.68
N THR A 75 11.91 -4.64 -12.62
CA THR A 75 12.53 -5.82 -12.02
C THR A 75 11.93 -7.16 -12.46
N ASP A 76 10.87 -7.15 -13.25
CA ASP A 76 10.22 -8.36 -13.79
C ASP A 76 10.84 -8.75 -15.14
N GLN A 77 11.94 -9.50 -15.09
CA GLN A 77 12.62 -10.03 -16.29
C GLN A 77 11.83 -11.16 -16.98
N ARG A 78 10.78 -11.72 -16.35
CA ARG A 78 9.95 -12.80 -16.91
C ARG A 78 8.60 -12.33 -17.48
N GLY A 79 8.21 -11.08 -17.23
CA GLY A 79 7.14 -10.38 -17.95
C GLY A 79 5.71 -10.81 -17.63
N LYS A 80 5.46 -11.50 -16.51
CA LYS A 80 4.12 -12.03 -16.19
C LYS A 80 3.26 -11.06 -15.38
N GLY A 81 3.83 -9.98 -14.80
CA GLY A 81 3.13 -9.20 -13.79
C GLY A 81 2.91 -10.02 -12.51
N SER A 82 2.32 -9.42 -11.48
CA SER A 82 2.01 -10.14 -10.24
C SER A 82 0.66 -9.69 -9.70
N ILE A 83 -0.19 -10.65 -9.31
CA ILE A 83 -1.43 -10.36 -8.60
C ILE A 83 -1.14 -10.53 -7.11
N VAL A 84 -1.54 -9.54 -6.31
CA VAL A 84 -1.56 -9.66 -4.85
C VAL A 84 -3.00 -9.65 -4.42
N ALA A 85 -3.47 -10.79 -3.93
CA ALA A 85 -4.74 -10.90 -3.23
C ALA A 85 -4.55 -10.48 -1.78
N PHE A 86 -5.50 -9.72 -1.25
CA PHE A 86 -5.53 -9.29 0.13
C PHE A 86 -6.98 -9.28 0.63
N ASN A 87 -7.14 -9.59 1.91
CA ASN A 87 -8.44 -9.51 2.55
C ASN A 87 -8.58 -8.14 3.17
N VAL A 88 -9.70 -7.47 2.89
CA VAL A 88 -10.05 -6.22 3.53
C VAL A 88 -11.11 -6.53 4.58
N LYS A 89 -10.84 -6.21 5.85
CA LYS A 89 -11.70 -6.60 6.97
C LYS A 89 -11.97 -5.42 7.90
N GLY A 90 -13.03 -5.52 8.69
CA GLY A 90 -13.38 -4.52 9.70
C GLY A 90 -13.48 -3.12 9.08
N VAL A 91 -12.93 -2.12 9.77
CA VAL A 91 -13.01 -0.72 9.34
C VAL A 91 -12.35 -0.45 7.98
N GLU A 92 -11.30 -1.20 7.63
CA GLU A 92 -10.61 -1.06 6.33
C GLU A 92 -11.56 -1.35 5.16
N SER A 93 -12.51 -2.28 5.34
CA SER A 93 -13.47 -2.65 4.29
C SER A 93 -14.43 -1.51 3.97
N ILE A 94 -14.79 -0.69 4.96
CA ILE A 94 -15.65 0.47 4.77
C ILE A 94 -14.92 1.52 3.92
N LEU A 95 -13.66 1.83 4.24
CA LEU A 95 -12.84 2.75 3.46
C LEU A 95 -12.63 2.23 2.04
N TRP A 96 -12.31 0.94 1.91
CA TRP A 96 -12.08 0.30 0.62
C TRP A 96 -13.31 0.37 -0.27
N ASN A 97 -14.50 0.05 0.24
CA ASN A 97 -15.74 0.12 -0.53
C ASN A 97 -16.01 1.56 -1.01
N LYS A 98 -15.92 2.55 -0.11
CA LYS A 98 -16.03 3.98 -0.49
C LYS A 98 -15.02 4.37 -1.57
N PHE A 99 -13.79 3.87 -1.49
CA PHE A 99 -12.78 4.11 -2.51
C PHE A 99 -13.12 3.42 -3.84
N ILE A 100 -13.59 2.17 -3.82
CA ILE A 100 -14.06 1.47 -5.00
C ILE A 100 -15.19 2.25 -5.67
N ASP A 101 -16.14 2.77 -4.90
CA ASP A 101 -17.24 3.61 -5.39
C ASP A 101 -16.72 4.86 -6.10
N ILE A 102 -15.74 5.58 -5.52
CA ILE A 102 -15.08 6.72 -6.18
C ILE A 102 -14.45 6.31 -7.53
N THR A 103 -13.96 5.08 -7.64
CA THR A 103 -13.36 4.58 -8.89
C THR A 103 -14.38 4.02 -9.90
N THR A 104 -15.66 3.88 -9.56
CA THR A 104 -16.68 3.31 -10.48
C THR A 104 -16.87 4.16 -11.74
N GLN A 105 -16.79 5.48 -11.61
CA GLN A 105 -16.91 6.42 -12.72
C GLN A 105 -15.68 6.43 -13.66
N ARG A 106 -14.63 5.67 -13.32
CA ARG A 106 -13.41 5.59 -14.14
C ARG A 106 -13.51 4.49 -15.18
N ASN A 107 -13.09 4.82 -16.39
CA ASN A 107 -12.85 3.86 -17.45
C ASN A 107 -11.75 2.87 -17.06
N LYS A 108 -11.81 1.64 -17.61
CA LYS A 108 -10.88 0.54 -17.33
C LYS A 108 -9.39 0.95 -17.40
N ASN A 109 -9.04 1.82 -18.34
CA ASN A 109 -7.66 2.26 -18.57
C ASN A 109 -7.23 3.45 -17.70
N GLN A 110 -8.12 4.12 -16.97
CA GLN A 110 -7.73 5.27 -16.16
C GLN A 110 -7.00 4.84 -14.88
N LEU A 111 -6.08 5.69 -14.43
CA LEU A 111 -5.30 5.45 -13.20
C LEU A 111 -6.17 5.75 -11.98
N ILE A 112 -6.15 4.86 -10.98
CA ILE A 112 -6.99 5.02 -9.77
C ILE A 112 -6.54 6.18 -8.88
N PHE A 113 -5.27 6.61 -9.03
CA PHE A 113 -4.67 7.73 -8.31
C PHE A 113 -4.22 8.86 -9.25
N ALA A 114 -4.85 8.98 -10.42
CA ALA A 114 -4.59 10.09 -11.34
C ALA A 114 -4.68 11.45 -10.63
N ASN A 115 -3.91 12.43 -11.11
CA ASN A 115 -4.08 13.81 -10.65
C ASN A 115 -5.39 14.41 -11.20
N PRO A 116 -5.81 15.62 -10.78
CA PRO A 116 -7.05 16.24 -11.26
C PRO A 116 -7.14 16.44 -12.79
N ALA A 117 -6.00 16.45 -13.48
CA ALA A 117 -5.93 16.53 -14.95
C ALA A 117 -5.95 15.15 -15.64
N ASP A 118 -6.34 14.10 -14.91
CA ASP A 118 -6.34 12.68 -15.31
C ASP A 118 -4.97 12.15 -15.83
N ARG A 119 -3.88 12.79 -15.40
CA ARG A 119 -2.52 12.35 -15.75
C ARG A 119 -1.97 11.44 -14.67
N LYS A 120 -0.99 10.63 -15.08
CA LYS A 120 -0.23 9.80 -14.15
C LYS A 120 0.39 10.65 -13.05
N PRO A 121 0.15 10.33 -11.76
CA PRO A 121 0.74 11.09 -10.67
C PRO A 121 2.25 10.87 -10.65
N LYS A 122 3.01 11.95 -10.40
CA LYS A 122 4.43 11.80 -10.08
C LYS A 122 4.56 11.09 -8.75
N THR A 123 5.64 10.33 -8.55
CA THR A 123 5.86 9.65 -7.26
C THR A 123 5.94 10.64 -6.10
N ASP A 124 6.48 11.84 -6.32
CA ASP A 124 6.56 12.87 -5.29
C ASP A 124 5.19 13.48 -4.94
N GLU A 125 4.28 13.55 -5.90
CA GLU A 125 2.88 13.94 -5.63
C GLU A 125 2.21 12.91 -4.73
N LEU A 126 2.38 11.61 -5.00
CA LEU A 126 1.88 10.58 -4.09
C LEU A 126 2.54 10.64 -2.72
N ARG A 127 3.84 10.97 -2.60
CA ARG A 127 4.50 11.16 -1.30
C ARG A 127 3.86 12.31 -0.53
N LYS A 128 3.58 13.44 -1.19
CA LYS A 128 2.91 14.59 -0.56
C LYS A 128 1.52 14.21 -0.05
N ARG A 129 0.74 13.46 -0.83
CA ARG A 129 -0.60 12.96 -0.44
C ARG A 129 -0.53 12.00 0.75
N ILE A 130 0.42 11.07 0.75
CA ILE A 130 0.67 10.18 1.90
C ILE A 130 1.02 10.99 3.15
N ASN A 131 1.91 11.98 3.02
CA ASN A 131 2.31 12.84 4.14
C ASN A 131 1.13 13.69 4.65
N ALA A 132 0.24 14.13 3.76
CA ALA A 132 -0.98 14.85 4.14
C ALA A 132 -1.93 13.94 4.94
N GLY A 133 -2.23 12.74 4.45
CA GLY A 133 -3.03 11.75 5.19
C GLY A 133 -2.44 11.40 6.55
N LEU A 134 -1.12 11.17 6.62
CA LEU A 134 -0.40 10.95 7.87
C LEU A 134 -0.48 12.14 8.83
N LYS A 135 -0.35 13.37 8.31
CA LYS A 135 -0.46 14.59 9.13
C LYS A 135 -1.85 14.75 9.71
N ASN A 136 -2.87 14.59 8.88
CA ASN A 136 -4.25 14.78 9.29
C ASN A 136 -4.73 13.69 10.26
N ALA A 137 -4.18 12.47 10.14
CA ALA A 137 -4.38 11.40 11.11
C ALA A 137 -3.53 11.55 12.40
N GLY A 138 -2.79 12.65 12.58
CA GLY A 138 -1.97 12.90 13.79
C GLY A 138 -0.65 12.12 13.86
N LEU A 139 -0.22 11.50 12.77
CA LEU A 139 0.94 10.61 12.71
C LEU A 139 2.24 11.26 12.18
N SER A 140 2.26 12.58 11.96
CA SER A 140 3.47 13.28 11.48
C SER A 140 4.71 13.02 12.33
N HIS A 141 4.55 12.96 13.66
CA HIS A 141 5.64 12.73 14.62
C HIS A 141 6.32 11.37 14.43
N LYS A 142 5.65 10.39 13.83
CA LYS A 142 6.22 9.06 13.59
C LYS A 142 7.24 9.08 12.46
N GLY A 143 7.23 10.04 11.54
CA GLY A 143 8.20 10.07 10.43
C GLY A 143 8.05 8.88 9.47
N LEU A 144 6.81 8.38 9.31
CA LEU A 144 6.48 7.31 8.38
C LEU A 144 6.60 7.80 6.93
N THR A 145 7.02 6.90 6.04
CA THR A 145 7.13 7.17 4.60
C THR A 145 6.42 6.06 3.81
N SER A 146 6.24 6.23 2.50
CA SER A 146 5.71 5.17 1.64
C SER A 146 6.39 3.79 1.80
N HIS A 147 7.70 3.75 2.10
CA HIS A 147 8.42 2.50 2.33
C HIS A 147 8.16 1.88 3.71
N SER A 148 7.73 2.69 4.69
CA SER A 148 7.38 2.23 6.03
C SER A 148 6.20 1.26 6.00
N PHE A 149 5.21 1.50 5.13
CA PHE A 149 4.04 0.63 4.96
C PHE A 149 4.39 -0.72 4.34
N ARG A 150 5.18 -0.74 3.25
CA ARG A 150 5.63 -2.00 2.64
C ARG A 150 6.47 -2.84 3.59
N GLY A 151 7.37 -2.21 4.36
CA GLY A 151 8.17 -2.91 5.37
C GLY A 151 7.35 -3.34 6.58
N GLY A 152 6.39 -2.51 6.99
CA GLY A 152 5.42 -2.80 8.05
C GLY A 152 4.56 -4.02 7.75
N ALA A 153 4.05 -4.12 6.51
CA ALA A 153 3.27 -5.27 6.05
C ALA A 153 4.09 -6.57 6.09
N ALA A 154 5.35 -6.53 5.62
CA ALA A 154 6.24 -7.70 5.72
C ALA A 154 6.58 -8.08 7.16
N THR A 155 6.84 -7.09 8.01
CA THR A 155 7.09 -7.33 9.44
C THR A 155 5.86 -7.96 10.11
N THR A 156 4.68 -7.44 9.82
CA THR A 156 3.40 -7.95 10.34
C THR A 156 3.13 -9.37 9.85
N ALA A 157 3.33 -9.66 8.56
CA ALA A 157 3.18 -10.99 8.00
C ALA A 157 4.15 -11.99 8.63
N LEU A 158 5.42 -11.60 8.81
CA LEU A 158 6.42 -12.46 9.46
C LEU A 158 6.02 -12.77 10.91
N ARG A 159 5.59 -11.76 11.68
CA ARG A 159 5.11 -11.93 13.06
C ARG A 159 3.86 -12.82 13.16
N ARG A 160 3.05 -12.88 12.10
CA ARG A 160 1.89 -13.79 11.97
C ARG A 160 2.27 -15.19 11.48
N GLY A 161 3.55 -15.50 11.35
CA GLY A 161 4.03 -16.83 10.95
C GLY A 161 4.00 -17.09 9.44
N VAL A 162 3.78 -16.07 8.60
CA VAL A 162 3.87 -16.22 7.14
C VAL A 162 5.33 -16.51 6.77
N SER A 163 5.54 -17.49 5.88
CA SER A 163 6.89 -17.89 5.47
C SER A 163 7.66 -16.74 4.82
N GLN A 164 8.97 -16.69 5.05
CA GLN A 164 9.84 -15.71 4.38
C GLN A 164 9.79 -15.83 2.85
N GLU A 165 9.55 -17.04 2.31
CA GLU A 165 9.41 -17.25 0.88
C GLU A 165 8.14 -16.61 0.31
N ASP A 166 7.02 -16.73 1.00
CA ASP A 166 5.75 -16.12 0.60
C ASP A 166 5.82 -14.60 0.74
N ILE A 167 6.40 -14.08 1.83
CA ILE A 167 6.65 -12.64 2.00
C ILE A 167 7.56 -12.11 0.89
N LYS A 168 8.65 -12.82 0.56
CA LYS A 168 9.55 -12.46 -0.55
C LYS A 168 8.82 -12.42 -1.89
N ARG A 169 7.94 -13.41 -2.14
CA ARG A 169 7.13 -13.54 -3.35
C ARG A 169 6.10 -12.41 -3.47
N VAL A 170 5.25 -12.24 -2.46
CA VAL A 170 4.22 -11.19 -2.40
C VAL A 170 4.86 -9.82 -2.46
N GLY A 171 5.87 -9.58 -1.64
CA GLY A 171 6.62 -8.34 -1.63
C GLY A 171 7.69 -8.23 -2.70
N ARG A 172 7.68 -9.06 -3.75
CA ARG A 172 8.49 -8.91 -4.97
C ARG A 172 9.95 -8.50 -4.70
N TRP A 173 10.58 -9.15 -3.73
CA TRP A 173 11.97 -8.93 -3.35
C TRP A 173 12.87 -9.91 -4.11
N LYS A 174 13.97 -9.39 -4.68
CA LYS A 174 14.91 -10.21 -5.48
C LYS A 174 15.70 -11.21 -4.65
N SER A 175 15.92 -10.92 -3.37
CA SER A 175 16.64 -11.80 -2.44
C SER A 175 16.08 -11.64 -1.03
N THR A 176 16.29 -12.67 -0.20
CA THR A 176 15.96 -12.65 1.23
C THR A 176 16.74 -11.54 1.94
N SER A 177 18.01 -11.30 1.58
CA SER A 177 18.81 -10.20 2.16
C SER A 177 18.18 -8.82 1.94
N VAL A 178 17.67 -8.54 0.73
CA VAL A 178 16.97 -7.28 0.46
C VAL A 178 15.64 -7.23 1.20
N MET A 179 14.91 -8.34 1.35
CA MET A 179 13.68 -8.38 2.15
C MET A 179 13.98 -8.07 3.64
N LEU A 180 15.02 -8.66 4.21
CA LEU A 180 15.38 -8.48 5.62
C LEU A 180 15.74 -7.02 5.96
N SER A 181 16.25 -6.22 5.01
CA SER A 181 16.42 -4.77 5.25
C SER A 181 15.11 -4.01 5.44
N TYR A 182 13.97 -4.59 5.01
CA TYR A 182 12.63 -4.03 5.18
C TYR A 182 11.92 -4.51 6.42
N ILE A 183 12.44 -5.51 7.12
CA ILE A 183 11.81 -6.11 8.30
C ILE A 183 12.50 -5.55 9.55
N GLU A 184 11.73 -5.25 10.58
CA GLU A 184 12.31 -4.96 11.90
C GLU A 184 12.85 -6.26 12.52
N PRO A 185 14.10 -6.27 13.04
CA PRO A 185 14.58 -7.41 13.80
C PRO A 185 13.59 -7.70 14.93
N THR A 186 13.11 -8.94 15.01
CA THR A 186 12.34 -9.36 16.18
C THR A 186 13.36 -9.53 17.30
N ALA A 187 13.17 -8.84 18.43
CA ALA A 187 13.92 -9.18 19.64
C ALA A 187 13.53 -10.60 20.02
N MET A 188 14.52 -11.49 20.11
CA MET A 188 14.34 -12.83 20.68
C MET A 188 14.14 -12.73 22.18
#